data_AF-A0A2V5J126-F1
#
_entry.id   AF-A0A2V5J126-F1
#
_cell.length_a   1.000
_cell.length_b   1.000
_cell.length_c   1.000
_cell.angle_alpha   90.00
_cell.angle_beta   90.00
_cell.angle_gamma   90.00
#
_symmetry.space_group_name_H-M   'P 1'
#
loop_
_entity.id
_entity.type
_entity.pdbx_description
1 polymer ?
#
loop_
_entity_poly.entity_id
_entity_poly.type
_entity_poly.pdbx_seq_one_letter_code
_entity_poly.pdbx_strand_id
1 'polypeptide(L)'
;MLRQFEEPAVVGLQPWRSVEAVISGKHFRNAGTPCKHFPGGEVRGFVVESESFGVSNDGLPNVVYFSGDTVWIDELARIREKWHIAVAVLNMGNALFPTPKGMVQITFNGQQAAHLMRVFGVDAMAPIHFQSWEYFTEHQADLRRVLEEEEVNERVHWLKPGVKTKDL
;
A
#
# COMPACT_ATOMS: atom_id res chain seq x y z
N MET A 1 -17.99 1.57 -11.73
CA MET A 1 -18.17 3.04 -11.93
C MET A 1 -18.37 3.65 -10.56
N LEU A 2 -17.32 4.24 -9.98
CA LEU A 2 -17.39 4.91 -8.68
C LEU A 2 -18.51 5.96 -8.73
N ARG A 3 -19.60 5.75 -7.98
CA ARG A 3 -20.61 6.79 -7.79
C ARG A 3 -19.92 7.96 -7.09
N GLN A 4 -19.98 9.13 -7.71
CA GLN A 4 -19.64 10.36 -7.04
C GLN A 4 -20.67 10.52 -5.93
N PHE A 5 -20.26 10.38 -4.67
CA PHE A 5 -21.13 10.72 -3.55
C PHE A 5 -21.54 12.17 -3.73
N GLU A 6 -22.82 12.50 -3.48
CA GLU A 6 -23.33 13.88 -3.57
C GLU A 6 -22.77 14.79 -2.46
N GLU A 7 -21.90 14.24 -1.60
CA GLU A 7 -21.14 14.95 -0.60
C GLU A 7 -20.02 15.77 -1.24
N PRO A 8 -20.03 17.12 -1.14
CA PRO A 8 -19.08 18.00 -1.83
C PRO A 8 -17.62 17.80 -1.40
N ALA A 9 -17.37 17.12 -0.28
CA ALA A 9 -16.05 16.81 0.24
C ALA A 9 -15.54 15.40 -0.11
N VAL A 10 -16.26 14.63 -0.95
CA VAL A 10 -15.89 13.26 -1.32
C VAL A 10 -15.59 13.17 -2.80
N VAL A 11 -14.40 12.65 -3.13
CA VAL A 11 -13.97 12.47 -4.52
C VAL A 11 -13.54 11.03 -4.75
N GLY A 12 -14.18 10.36 -5.71
CA GLY A 12 -13.72 9.05 -6.17
C GLY A 12 -12.36 9.17 -6.88
N LEU A 13 -11.41 8.33 -6.47
CA LEU A 13 -10.04 8.34 -6.98
C LEU A 13 -9.81 7.18 -7.95
N GLN A 14 -9.56 7.52 -9.22
CA GLN A 14 -9.17 6.54 -10.24
C GLN A 14 -7.66 6.33 -10.24
N PRO A 15 -7.13 5.20 -10.76
CA PRO A 15 -5.69 5.00 -10.89
C PRO A 15 -5.07 6.14 -11.67
N TRP A 16 -3.93 6.62 -11.20
CA TRP A 16 -3.16 7.73 -11.77
C TRP A 16 -3.83 9.11 -11.74
N ARG A 17 -5.11 9.19 -11.33
CA ARG A 17 -5.78 10.46 -11.08
C ARG A 17 -5.26 11.04 -9.76
N SER A 18 -4.89 12.31 -9.78
CA SER A 18 -4.54 13.07 -8.59
C SER A 18 -5.70 13.95 -8.12
N VAL A 19 -5.79 14.16 -6.82
CA VAL A 19 -6.66 15.14 -6.16
C VAL A 19 -5.83 15.91 -5.15
N GLU A 20 -6.11 17.19 -5.01
CA GLU A 20 -5.39 18.07 -4.09
C GLU A 20 -6.26 18.42 -2.88
N ALA A 21 -5.61 18.59 -1.75
CA ALA A 21 -6.26 19.04 -0.52
C ALA A 21 -5.32 19.95 0.27
N VAL A 22 -5.90 20.94 0.94
CA VAL A 22 -5.20 21.75 1.94
C VAL A 22 -5.71 21.36 3.32
N ILE A 23 -4.85 20.76 4.14
CA ILE A 23 -5.20 20.32 5.49
C ILE A 23 -4.29 21.04 6.47
N SER A 24 -4.88 21.82 7.37
CA SER A 24 -4.13 22.62 8.36
C SER A 24 -3.03 23.50 7.73
N GLY A 25 -3.32 24.10 6.58
CA GLY A 25 -2.39 24.98 5.85
C GLY A 25 -1.27 24.25 5.07
N LYS A 26 -1.27 22.92 5.04
CA LYS A 26 -0.33 22.12 4.24
C LYS A 26 -1.00 21.59 2.97
N HIS A 27 -0.28 21.65 1.86
CA HIS A 27 -0.71 21.08 0.59
C HIS A 27 -0.41 19.57 0.54
N PHE A 28 -1.42 18.83 0.08
CA PHE A 28 -1.34 17.41 -0.18
C PHE A 28 -1.82 17.12 -1.60
N ARG A 29 -1.07 16.30 -2.32
CA ARG A 29 -1.49 15.69 -3.59
C ARG A 29 -1.66 14.20 -3.36
N ASN A 30 -2.86 13.69 -3.58
CA ASN A 30 -3.19 12.29 -3.40
C ASN A 30 -3.45 11.67 -4.76
N ALA A 31 -2.74 10.61 -5.13
CA ALA A 31 -2.94 9.94 -6.41
C ALA A 31 -3.37 8.48 -6.19
N GLY A 32 -4.41 8.05 -6.93
CA GLY A 32 -4.84 6.66 -6.87
C GLY A 32 -3.82 5.74 -7.54
N THR A 33 -3.62 4.54 -7.01
CA THR A 33 -2.78 3.52 -7.64
C THR A 33 -3.63 2.41 -8.24
N PRO A 34 -3.13 1.71 -9.27
CA PRO A 34 -3.73 0.47 -9.73
C PRO A 34 -3.83 -0.55 -8.60
N CYS A 35 -4.89 -1.35 -8.61
CA CYS A 35 -5.07 -2.48 -7.71
C CYS A 35 -5.76 -3.62 -8.44
N LYS A 36 -5.49 -4.84 -7.99
CA LYS A 36 -6.15 -6.06 -8.45
C LYS A 36 -6.57 -6.89 -7.25
N HIS A 37 -7.87 -7.17 -7.21
CA HIS A 37 -8.53 -7.96 -6.17
C HIS A 37 -9.34 -9.09 -6.84
N PHE A 38 -10.46 -9.53 -6.27
CA PHE A 38 -11.35 -10.46 -6.97
C PHE A 38 -12.11 -9.78 -8.14
N PRO A 39 -12.52 -10.51 -9.18
CA PRO A 39 -13.25 -9.96 -10.31
C PRO A 39 -14.52 -9.20 -9.90
N GLY A 40 -14.62 -7.92 -10.29
CA GLY A 40 -15.72 -7.04 -9.90
C GLY A 40 -15.56 -6.35 -8.54
N GLY A 41 -14.54 -6.70 -7.75
CA GLY A 41 -14.15 -6.00 -6.53
C GLY A 41 -13.33 -4.75 -6.86
N GLU A 42 -13.99 -3.60 -6.98
CA GLU A 42 -13.28 -2.31 -7.11
C GLU A 42 -12.62 -1.95 -5.78
N VAL A 43 -11.28 -1.89 -5.78
CA VAL A 43 -10.44 -1.45 -4.66
C VAL A 43 -9.44 -0.40 -5.14
N ARG A 44 -8.90 0.38 -4.20
CA ARG A 44 -7.95 1.45 -4.50
C ARG A 44 -6.87 1.53 -3.42
N GLY A 45 -5.63 1.51 -3.88
CA GLY A 45 -4.48 2.05 -3.19
C GLY A 45 -4.28 3.51 -3.60
N PHE A 46 -3.41 4.20 -2.89
CA PHE A 46 -3.12 5.59 -3.15
C PHE A 46 -1.75 5.98 -2.57
N VAL A 47 -1.17 7.03 -3.13
CA VAL A 47 -0.01 7.72 -2.56
C VAL A 47 -0.45 9.06 -1.98
N VAL A 48 0.18 9.45 -0.89
CA VAL A 48 0.05 10.77 -0.27
C VAL A 48 1.37 11.49 -0.45
N GLU A 49 1.34 12.58 -1.18
CA GLU A 49 2.48 13.46 -1.44
C GLU A 49 2.28 14.79 -0.73
N SER A 50 3.34 15.31 -0.13
CA SER A 50 3.38 16.65 0.43
C SER A 50 4.80 17.18 0.30
N GLU A 51 4.94 18.47 -0.01
CA GLU A 51 6.26 19.15 -0.02
C GLU A 51 7.00 18.98 1.31
N SER A 52 6.25 18.87 2.42
CA SER A 52 6.81 18.67 3.75
C SER A 52 7.49 17.31 3.96
N PHE A 53 7.31 16.35 3.04
CA PHE A 53 8.02 15.06 3.06
C PHE A 53 9.39 15.15 2.38
N GLY A 54 9.67 16.23 1.65
CA GLY A 54 10.92 16.44 0.95
C GLY A 54 11.06 15.64 -0.34
N VAL A 55 12.28 15.61 -0.85
CA VAL A 55 12.66 14.98 -2.11
C VAL A 55 13.80 14.03 -1.80
N SER A 56 13.75 12.83 -2.38
CA SER A 56 14.80 11.83 -2.21
C SER A 56 16.05 12.18 -3.03
N ASN A 57 17.14 11.43 -2.81
CA ASN A 57 18.42 11.67 -3.48
C ASN A 57 18.35 11.50 -5.01
N ASP A 58 17.37 10.77 -5.53
CA ASP A 58 17.17 10.59 -6.97
C ASP A 58 16.30 11.70 -7.60
N GLY A 59 15.91 12.70 -6.81
CA GLY A 59 15.12 13.85 -7.27
C GLY A 59 13.61 13.61 -7.29
N LEU A 60 13.12 12.45 -6.85
CA LEU A 60 11.69 12.14 -6.78
C LEU A 60 11.08 12.59 -5.44
N PRO A 61 9.83 13.11 -5.44
CA PRO A 61 9.13 13.49 -4.23
C PRO A 61 8.91 12.28 -3.32
N ASN A 62 9.17 12.47 -2.03
CA ASN A 62 8.89 11.46 -1.01
C ASN A 62 7.38 11.35 -0.79
N VAL A 63 6.88 10.11 -0.76
CA VAL A 63 5.46 9.84 -0.52
C VAL A 63 5.25 8.71 0.48
N VAL A 64 4.06 8.70 1.07
CA VAL A 64 3.52 7.54 1.78
C VAL A 64 2.61 6.78 0.84
N TYR A 65 2.88 5.51 0.60
CA TYR A 65 2.08 4.62 -0.21
C TYR A 65 1.17 3.75 0.65
N PHE A 66 -0.11 3.67 0.30
CA PHE A 66 -1.09 2.76 0.87
C PHE A 66 -1.54 1.79 -0.21
N SER A 67 -1.33 0.48 -0.01
CA SER A 67 -1.58 -0.49 -1.09
C SER A 67 -3.05 -0.68 -1.42
N GLY A 68 -3.93 -0.52 -0.43
CA GLY A 68 -5.26 -1.11 -0.47
C GLY A 68 -5.19 -2.65 -0.56
N ASP A 69 -6.35 -3.29 -0.70
CA ASP A 69 -6.44 -4.75 -0.83
C ASP A 69 -6.05 -5.19 -2.24
N THR A 70 -4.77 -5.33 -2.50
CA THR A 70 -4.24 -5.74 -3.80
C THR A 70 -3.17 -6.80 -3.68
N VAL A 71 -2.92 -7.51 -4.77
CA VAL A 71 -1.72 -8.32 -4.99
C VAL A 71 -0.68 -7.54 -5.79
N TRP A 72 0.55 -8.07 -5.89
CA TRP A 72 1.52 -7.57 -6.85
C TRP A 72 0.97 -7.66 -8.29
N ILE A 73 1.10 -6.56 -9.03
CA ILE A 73 0.88 -6.46 -10.46
C ILE A 73 1.97 -5.59 -11.06
N ASP A 74 2.47 -5.93 -12.24
CA ASP A 74 3.62 -5.25 -12.85
C ASP A 74 3.39 -3.75 -13.06
N GLU A 75 2.13 -3.32 -13.22
CA GLU A 75 1.77 -1.90 -13.35
C GLU A 75 2.18 -1.08 -12.11
N LEU A 76 2.26 -1.69 -10.92
CA LEU A 76 2.72 -1.01 -9.72
C LEU A 76 4.17 -0.52 -9.85
N ALA A 77 5.03 -1.18 -10.64
CA ALA A 77 6.41 -0.75 -10.91
C ALA A 77 6.48 0.72 -11.39
N ARG A 78 5.45 1.18 -12.11
CA ARG A 78 5.37 2.54 -12.65
C ARG A 78 5.23 3.63 -11.58
N ILE A 79 4.86 3.27 -10.36
CA ILE A 79 4.82 4.21 -9.22
C ILE A 79 6.21 4.82 -9.01
N ARG A 80 7.27 4.02 -9.17
CA ARG A 80 8.65 4.46 -8.93
C ARG A 80 9.17 5.45 -9.98
N GLU A 81 8.52 5.54 -11.14
CA GLU A 81 8.82 6.55 -12.16
C GLU A 81 8.41 7.97 -11.72
N LYS A 82 7.52 8.09 -10.72
CA LYS A 82 6.91 9.36 -10.31
C LYS A 82 7.26 9.75 -8.88
N TRP A 83 7.51 8.78 -8.01
CA TRP A 83 7.67 9.00 -6.58
C TRP A 83 8.74 8.12 -5.96
N HIS A 84 9.33 8.60 -4.88
CA HIS A 84 10.12 7.79 -3.96
C HIS A 84 9.24 7.37 -2.78
N ILE A 85 9.17 6.07 -2.50
CA ILE A 85 8.32 5.53 -1.44
C ILE A 85 9.09 5.51 -0.12
N ALA A 86 9.01 6.62 0.63
CA ALA A 86 9.61 6.71 1.94
C ALA A 86 8.93 5.75 2.92
N VAL A 87 7.59 5.67 2.89
CA VAL A 87 6.84 4.73 3.72
C VAL A 87 5.83 3.96 2.88
N ALA A 88 5.86 2.64 2.96
CA ALA A 88 4.84 1.76 2.39
C ALA A 88 3.98 1.14 3.51
N VAL A 89 2.68 1.39 3.46
CA VAL A 89 1.67 0.74 4.31
C VAL A 89 0.96 -0.31 3.48
N LEU A 90 1.24 -1.58 3.77
CA LEU A 90 0.79 -2.71 2.93
C LEU A 90 -0.29 -3.52 3.63
N ASN A 91 -1.43 -3.70 2.95
CA ASN A 91 -2.44 -4.66 3.35
C ASN A 91 -1.97 -6.07 2.97
N MET A 92 -1.65 -6.87 3.98
CA MET A 92 -1.08 -8.20 3.82
C MET A 92 -2.10 -9.30 4.16
N GLY A 93 -1.63 -10.42 4.70
CA GLY A 93 -2.46 -11.52 5.18
C GLY A 93 -2.69 -12.65 4.19
N ASN A 94 -2.21 -12.52 2.95
CA ASN A 94 -2.42 -13.49 1.87
C ASN A 94 -3.89 -13.98 1.83
N ALA A 95 -4.84 -13.04 1.81
CA ALA A 95 -6.25 -13.36 1.81
C ALA A 95 -6.62 -14.10 0.51
N LEU A 96 -7.42 -15.15 0.66
CA LEU A 96 -7.92 -15.95 -0.46
C LEU A 96 -9.42 -15.79 -0.61
N PHE A 97 -9.87 -15.50 -1.83
CA PHE A 97 -11.28 -15.39 -2.17
C PHE A 97 -11.74 -16.63 -2.96
N PRO A 98 -12.82 -17.31 -2.54
CA PRO A 98 -13.34 -18.47 -3.25
C PRO A 98 -14.09 -18.05 -4.53
N THR A 99 -13.78 -18.72 -5.65
CA THR A 99 -14.49 -18.56 -6.92
C THR A 99 -14.90 -19.92 -7.48
N PRO A 100 -15.81 -19.99 -8.48
CA PRO A 100 -16.12 -21.24 -9.17
C PRO A 100 -14.90 -21.92 -9.84
N LYS A 101 -13.79 -21.20 -10.03
CA LYS A 101 -12.55 -21.71 -10.63
C LYS A 101 -11.46 -22.04 -9.61
N GLY A 102 -11.75 -21.92 -8.31
CA GLY A 102 -10.80 -22.12 -7.22
C GLY A 102 -10.55 -20.85 -6.38
N MET A 103 -9.54 -20.89 -5.54
CA MET A 103 -9.14 -19.78 -4.68
C MET A 103 -8.30 -18.77 -5.46
N VAL A 104 -8.59 -17.48 -5.28
CA VAL A 104 -7.82 -16.37 -5.85
C VAL A 104 -7.20 -15.57 -4.71
N GLN A 105 -5.90 -15.31 -4.80
CA GLN A 105 -5.22 -14.40 -3.87
C GLN A 105 -5.65 -12.95 -4.13
N ILE A 106 -5.98 -12.23 -3.05
CA ILE A 106 -6.56 -10.89 -3.15
C ILE A 106 -5.86 -9.82 -2.30
N THR A 107 -4.90 -10.19 -1.45
CA THR A 107 -3.98 -9.26 -0.76
C THR A 107 -2.54 -9.74 -0.83
N PHE A 108 -1.57 -8.85 -0.53
CA PHE A 108 -0.16 -9.19 -0.51
C PHE A 108 0.15 -10.36 0.44
N ASN A 109 1.04 -11.24 0.00
CA ASN A 109 1.75 -12.17 0.87
C ASN A 109 3.17 -11.63 1.17
N GLY A 110 3.92 -12.32 2.04
CA GLY A 110 5.28 -11.92 2.42
C GLY A 110 6.24 -11.76 1.23
N GLN A 111 6.22 -12.71 0.28
CA GLN A 111 7.11 -12.71 -0.88
C GLN A 111 6.83 -11.54 -1.83
N GLN A 112 5.56 -11.25 -2.11
CA GLN A 112 5.17 -10.13 -2.95
C GLN A 112 5.52 -8.79 -2.28
N ALA A 113 5.40 -8.67 -0.95
CA ALA A 113 5.82 -7.47 -0.24
C ALA A 113 7.34 -7.27 -0.29
N ALA A 114 8.13 -8.34 -0.10
CA ALA A 114 9.57 -8.27 -0.27
C ALA A 114 9.97 -7.87 -1.70
N HIS A 115 9.29 -8.43 -2.71
CA HIS A 115 9.50 -8.03 -4.10
C HIS A 115 9.21 -6.54 -4.32
N LEU A 116 8.08 -6.04 -3.83
CA LEU A 116 7.74 -4.60 -3.91
C LEU A 116 8.80 -3.73 -3.24
N MET A 117 9.26 -4.10 -2.04
CA MET A 117 10.28 -3.34 -1.30
C MET A 117 11.57 -3.21 -2.11
N ARG A 118 11.99 -4.27 -2.80
CA ARG A 118 13.18 -4.24 -3.67
C ARG A 118 12.97 -3.42 -4.93
N VAL A 119 11.83 -3.59 -5.62
CA VAL A 119 11.54 -2.87 -6.87
C VAL A 119 11.42 -1.36 -6.61
N PHE A 120 10.80 -0.97 -5.50
CA PHE A 120 10.61 0.45 -5.18
C PHE A 120 11.81 1.04 -4.44
N GLY A 121 12.64 0.22 -3.78
CA GLY A 121 13.65 0.71 -2.86
C GLY A 121 13.01 1.47 -1.69
N VAL A 122 12.00 0.85 -1.06
CA VAL A 122 11.25 1.45 0.07
C VAL A 122 12.19 1.66 1.26
N ASP A 123 12.09 2.82 1.93
CA ASP A 123 12.87 3.13 3.13
C ASP A 123 12.30 2.41 4.37
N ALA A 124 10.98 2.52 4.59
CA ALA A 124 10.27 1.84 5.67
C ALA A 124 8.95 1.21 5.20
N MET A 125 8.65 0.00 5.66
CA MET A 125 7.41 -0.72 5.39
C MET A 125 6.68 -1.07 6.69
N ALA A 126 5.39 -0.73 6.76
CA ALA A 126 4.51 -1.08 7.86
C ALA A 126 3.44 -2.08 7.36
N PRO A 127 3.50 -3.35 7.78
CA PRO A 127 2.46 -4.31 7.42
C PRO A 127 1.19 -4.00 8.23
N ILE A 128 0.03 -4.13 7.58
CA ILE A 128 -1.30 -4.11 8.20
C ILE A 128 -2.17 -5.23 7.62
N HIS A 129 -3.40 -5.39 8.12
CA HIS A 129 -4.40 -6.28 7.52
C HIS A 129 -3.99 -7.78 7.50
N PHE A 130 -3.41 -8.31 8.58
CA PHE A 130 -2.97 -9.72 8.68
C PHE A 130 -3.41 -10.47 9.96
N GLN A 131 -4.21 -9.85 10.85
CA GLN A 131 -4.54 -10.43 12.17
C GLN A 131 -6.03 -10.69 12.45
N SER A 132 -6.94 -10.06 11.70
CA SER A 132 -8.33 -9.91 12.18
C SER A 132 -9.39 -10.59 11.32
N TRP A 133 -9.01 -11.46 10.39
CA TRP A 133 -9.94 -12.10 9.46
C TRP A 133 -9.62 -13.57 9.19
N GLU A 134 -10.65 -14.41 9.18
CA GLU A 134 -10.55 -15.88 9.05
C GLU A 134 -10.01 -16.34 7.69
N TYR A 135 -10.04 -15.47 6.68
CA TYR A 135 -9.55 -15.77 5.33
C TYR A 135 -8.07 -15.44 5.12
N PHE A 136 -7.39 -14.89 6.13
CA PHE A 136 -5.94 -14.71 6.09
C PHE A 136 -5.25 -16.05 6.27
N THR A 137 -4.28 -16.30 5.39
CA THR A 137 -3.47 -17.53 5.42
C THR A 137 -2.03 -17.28 5.84
N GLU A 138 -1.63 -16.00 5.96
CA GLU A 138 -0.37 -15.60 6.56
C GLU A 138 -0.64 -14.62 7.71
N HIS A 139 -0.10 -14.93 8.89
CA HIS A 139 -0.17 -14.06 10.05
C HIS A 139 1.20 -13.48 10.40
N GLN A 140 1.26 -12.74 11.51
CA GLN A 140 2.49 -12.03 11.89
C GLN A 140 3.74 -12.92 11.94
N ALA A 141 3.62 -14.14 12.48
CA ALA A 141 4.75 -15.06 12.60
C ALA A 141 5.25 -15.53 11.23
N ASP A 142 4.34 -15.87 10.33
CA ASP A 142 4.66 -16.31 8.97
C ASP A 142 5.31 -15.18 8.17
N LEU A 143 4.70 -13.99 8.23
CA LEU A 143 5.22 -12.81 7.55
C LEU A 143 6.60 -12.41 8.06
N ARG A 144 6.85 -12.47 9.37
CA ARG A 144 8.19 -12.21 9.94
C ARG A 144 9.22 -13.17 9.38
N ARG A 145 8.92 -14.47 9.37
CA ARG A 145 9.80 -15.50 8.83
C ARG A 145 10.12 -15.24 7.36
N VAL A 146 9.10 -15.01 6.52
CA VAL A 146 9.31 -14.76 5.08
C VAL A 146 10.10 -13.47 4.84
N LEU A 147 9.81 -12.38 5.55
CA LEU A 147 10.52 -11.11 5.36
C LEU A 147 11.97 -11.15 5.86
N GLU A 148 12.28 -12.02 6.82
CA GLU A 148 13.65 -12.34 7.25
C GLU A 148 14.38 -13.22 6.22
N GLU A 149 13.72 -14.27 5.71
CA GLU A 149 14.26 -15.11 4.61
C GLU A 149 14.53 -14.30 3.34
N GLU A 150 13.73 -13.27 3.08
CA GLU A 150 13.89 -12.35 1.96
C GLU A 150 14.84 -11.17 2.27
N GLU A 151 15.46 -11.13 3.46
CA GLU A 151 16.48 -10.12 3.85
C GLU A 151 15.99 -8.66 3.73
N VAL A 152 14.70 -8.41 3.96
CA VAL A 152 14.10 -7.06 3.95
C VAL A 152 13.62 -6.61 5.32
N ASN A 153 13.70 -7.49 6.33
CA ASN A 153 13.17 -7.32 7.69
C ASN A 153 13.68 -6.07 8.41
N GLU A 154 14.90 -5.60 8.12
CA GLU A 154 15.47 -4.39 8.75
C GLU A 154 14.67 -3.12 8.47
N ARG A 155 13.93 -3.09 7.35
CA ARG A 155 13.06 -1.97 6.96
C ARG A 155 11.60 -2.20 7.33
N VAL A 156 11.29 -3.25 8.09
CA VAL A 156 9.91 -3.63 8.44
C VAL A 156 9.58 -3.19 9.86
N HIS A 157 8.59 -2.30 9.97
CA HIS A 157 8.15 -1.74 11.24
C HIS A 157 6.83 -2.36 11.67
N TRP A 158 6.90 -3.28 12.62
CA TRP A 158 5.72 -3.93 13.21
C TRP A 158 5.05 -3.02 14.22
N LEU A 159 3.97 -2.37 13.80
CA LEU A 159 3.24 -1.41 14.62
C LEU A 159 2.31 -2.10 15.62
N LYS A 160 2.16 -1.49 16.81
CA LYS A 160 1.18 -1.91 17.81
C LYS A 160 -0.14 -1.12 17.63
N PRO A 161 -1.30 -1.79 17.53
CA PRO A 161 -2.59 -1.11 17.37
C PRO A 161 -2.83 -0.05 18.46
N GLY A 162 -3.25 1.15 18.03
CA GLY A 162 -3.56 2.28 18.92
C GLY A 162 -2.34 2.97 19.55
N VAL A 163 -1.11 2.53 19.25
CA VAL A 163 0.11 3.12 19.82
C VAL A 163 0.83 3.94 18.77
N LYS A 164 0.99 5.24 19.05
CA LYS A 164 1.79 6.14 18.20
C LYS A 164 3.24 5.66 18.17
N THR A 165 3.76 5.49 16.95
CA THR A 165 5.18 5.19 16.71
C THR A 165 5.86 6.46 16.20
N LYS A 166 7.10 6.68 16.64
CA LYS A 166 7.98 7.72 16.11
C LYS A 166 9.05 7.02 15.26
N ASP A 167 9.65 7.76 14.34
CA ASP A 167 10.83 7.33 13.59
C ASP A 167 10.55 6.11 12.69
N LEU A 168 9.54 6.26 11.81
CA LEU A 168 9.38 5.47 10.58
C LEU A 168 10.23 6.08 9.48
#